data_AF-A0A816G9D4-F1
#
_entry.id   AF-A0A816G9D4-F1
#
_cell.length_a   1.000
_cell.length_b   1.000
_cell.length_c   1.000
_cell.angle_alpha   90.00
_cell.angle_beta   90.00
_cell.angle_gamma   90.00
#
_symmetry.space_group_name_H-M   'P 1'
#
loop_
_entity.id
_entity.type
_entity.pdbx_description
1 polymer ?
#
loop_
_entity_poly.entity_id
_entity_poly.type
_entity_poly.pdbx_seq_one_letter_code
_entity_poly.pdbx_strand_id
1 'polypeptide(L)'
;MLPVESVADELWNVLWKNRVCYLGAEIHQTLIAHTFECFSIKPAYGYGELLDVLIDRLGDPSFDRKLMNRIVRLFLKASCLKKFRETSDDVLVSLSENITNIHEFEMRHNTTIVRLLLIEGFHFEAEEYSELIVGNDSLVDYVRSFTEVWYSNYSLTMCMDDLMAARERAHDPFKLGRFCDEMDAFRLYTEVESMTSISILNALQSIVNMLSIVHNEHEWHNRPSPYNPRLTVRAKRTIKKPYGHGNLLLPQYHHRQQNDLDGDFYGEY
;
A
#
# COMPACT_ATOMS: atom_id res chain seq x y z
N MET A 1 -3.73 17.21 2.65
CA MET A 1 -3.38 15.80 2.90
C MET A 1 -3.59 15.49 4.37
N LEU A 2 -4.18 14.32 4.66
CA LEU A 2 -4.19 13.78 6.02
C LEU A 2 -2.74 13.38 6.38
N PRO A 3 -2.24 13.70 7.58
CA PRO A 3 -0.92 13.24 8.00
C PRO A 3 -0.87 11.71 7.96
N VAL A 4 0.22 11.11 7.49
CA VAL A 4 0.44 9.65 7.47
C VAL A 4 0.12 9.01 8.84
N GLU A 5 0.41 9.73 9.93
CA GLU A 5 0.12 9.33 11.31
C GLU A 5 -1.38 9.12 11.61
N SER A 6 -2.27 9.82 10.90
CA SER A 6 -3.73 9.74 11.08
C SER A 6 -4.38 8.55 10.35
N VAL A 7 -3.65 7.93 9.42
CA VAL A 7 -4.13 6.82 8.57
C VAL A 7 -3.26 5.57 8.71
N ALA A 8 -2.25 5.56 9.60
CA ALA A 8 -1.32 4.45 9.76
C ALA A 8 -2.01 3.09 10.01
N ASP A 9 -3.05 3.05 10.84
CA ASP A 9 -3.80 1.82 11.10
C ASP A 9 -4.56 1.33 9.86
N GLU A 10 -5.11 2.24 9.05
CA GLU A 10 -5.78 1.91 7.79
C GLU A 10 -4.79 1.45 6.71
N LEU A 11 -3.60 2.05 6.67
CA LEU A 11 -2.51 1.66 5.77
C LEU A 11 -2.06 0.22 6.03
N TRP A 12 -1.86 -0.16 7.28
CA TRP A 12 -1.46 -1.53 7.59
C TRP A 12 -2.60 -2.53 7.40
N ASN A 13 -3.86 -2.10 7.56
CA ASN A 13 -5.02 -2.93 7.22
C ASN A 13 -5.06 -3.33 5.73
N VAL A 14 -4.56 -2.50 4.82
CA VAL A 14 -4.40 -2.87 3.39
C VAL A 14 -3.59 -4.15 3.24
N LEU A 15 -2.46 -4.25 3.93
CA LEU A 15 -1.59 -5.41 3.87
C LEU A 15 -2.27 -6.65 4.45
N TRP A 16 -2.99 -6.49 5.56
CA TRP A 16 -3.76 -7.57 6.18
C TRP A 16 -4.87 -8.12 5.28
N LYS A 17 -5.64 -7.24 4.62
CA LYS A 17 -6.66 -7.62 3.61
C LYS A 17 -6.04 -8.41 2.47
N ASN A 18 -4.84 -8.00 2.06
CA ASN A 18 -4.04 -8.66 1.03
C ASN A 18 -3.30 -9.92 1.50
N ARG A 19 -3.58 -10.41 2.73
CA ARG A 19 -2.98 -11.59 3.36
C ARG A 19 -1.45 -11.53 3.47
N VAL A 20 -0.89 -10.33 3.51
CA VAL A 20 0.53 -10.05 3.70
C VAL A 20 0.74 -9.27 5.00
N CYS A 21 1.99 -9.08 5.39
CA CYS A 21 2.33 -8.32 6.60
C CYS A 21 3.61 -7.53 6.36
N TYR A 22 3.64 -6.31 6.91
CA TYR A 22 4.84 -5.49 7.02
C TYR A 22 4.97 -5.01 8.47
N LEU A 23 6.14 -5.21 9.07
CA LEU A 23 6.40 -4.96 10.50
C LEU A 23 7.39 -3.80 10.74
N GLY A 24 7.81 -3.11 9.69
CA GLY A 24 8.80 -2.04 9.75
C GLY A 24 10.12 -2.40 9.05
N ALA A 25 10.88 -1.36 8.75
CA ALA A 25 12.05 -1.44 7.87
C ALA A 25 13.12 -2.38 8.41
N GLU A 26 13.45 -2.26 9.70
CA GLU A 26 14.52 -3.04 10.34
C GLU A 26 14.24 -4.55 10.25
N ILE A 27 13.04 -4.98 10.66
CA ILE A 27 12.63 -6.38 10.62
C ILE A 27 12.63 -6.92 9.18
N HIS A 28 12.10 -6.15 8.23
CA HIS A 28 12.02 -6.58 6.84
C HIS A 28 13.38 -6.64 6.16
N GLN A 29 14.29 -5.69 6.42
CA GLN A 29 15.66 -5.74 5.92
C GLN A 29 16.40 -6.97 6.45
N THR A 30 16.26 -7.28 7.74
CA THR A 30 16.83 -8.52 8.32
C THR A 30 16.25 -9.77 7.66
N LEU A 31 14.93 -9.86 7.50
CA LEU A 31 14.29 -11.01 6.88
C LEU A 31 14.62 -11.16 5.39
N ILE A 32 14.76 -10.05 4.66
CA ILE A 32 15.22 -10.06 3.27
C ILE A 32 16.65 -10.61 3.19
N ALA A 33 17.56 -10.14 4.04
CA ALA A 33 18.94 -10.64 4.11
C ALA A 33 18.98 -12.14 4.42
N HIS A 34 18.27 -12.59 5.45
CA HIS A 34 18.20 -14.01 5.79
C HIS A 34 17.60 -14.85 4.67
N THR A 35 16.54 -14.37 4.02
CA THR A 35 15.91 -15.07 2.89
C THR A 35 16.90 -15.21 1.73
N PHE A 36 17.60 -14.13 1.37
CA PHE A 36 18.59 -14.15 0.30
C PHE A 36 19.75 -15.10 0.60
N GLU A 37 20.26 -15.09 1.83
CA GLU A 37 21.30 -16.02 2.29
C GLU A 37 20.85 -17.49 2.27
N CYS A 38 19.59 -17.78 2.63
CA CYS A 38 19.05 -19.15 2.58
C CYS A 38 19.21 -19.74 1.18
N PHE A 39 18.91 -18.96 0.14
CA PHE A 39 19.03 -19.40 -1.25
C PHE A 39 20.46 -19.46 -1.78
N SER A 40 21.42 -18.87 -1.06
CA SER A 40 22.85 -19.07 -1.33
C SER A 40 23.36 -20.43 -0.83
N ILE A 41 22.67 -21.04 0.14
CA ILE A 41 23.01 -22.35 0.72
C ILE A 41 22.31 -23.49 -0.02
N LYS A 42 21.02 -23.31 -0.32
CA LYS A 42 20.16 -24.32 -0.94
C LYS A 42 19.29 -23.64 -2.00
N PRO A 43 19.25 -24.15 -3.25
CA PRO A 43 18.58 -23.46 -4.36
C PRO A 43 17.05 -23.38 -4.21
N ALA A 44 16.44 -24.29 -3.44
CA ALA A 44 15.01 -24.29 -3.16
C ALA A 44 14.70 -24.90 -1.79
N TYR A 45 13.64 -24.45 -1.14
CA TYR A 45 13.14 -24.96 0.14
C TYR A 45 11.68 -25.39 0.01
N GLY A 46 11.27 -26.39 0.78
CA GLY A 46 9.83 -26.62 0.98
C GLY A 46 9.19 -25.38 1.61
N TYR A 47 7.94 -25.05 1.26
CA TYR A 47 7.32 -23.82 1.76
C TYR A 47 7.35 -23.74 3.31
N GLY A 48 6.97 -24.83 3.99
CA GLY A 48 7.01 -24.90 5.46
C GLY A 48 8.42 -24.86 6.04
N GLU A 49 9.37 -25.55 5.40
CA GLU A 49 10.78 -25.56 5.77
C GLU A 49 11.37 -24.14 5.73
N LEU A 50 11.08 -23.36 4.68
CA LEU A 50 11.53 -21.97 4.59
C LEU A 50 10.99 -21.11 5.75
N LEU A 51 9.72 -21.30 6.13
CA LEU A 51 9.15 -20.55 7.26
C LEU A 51 9.90 -20.85 8.56
N ASP A 52 10.17 -22.13 8.83
CA ASP A 52 10.90 -22.54 10.03
C ASP A 52 12.31 -21.98 10.06
N VAL A 53 13.04 -22.11 8.94
CA VAL A 53 14.42 -21.60 8.83
C VAL A 53 14.47 -20.09 9.05
N LEU A 54 13.50 -19.32 8.53
CA LEU A 54 13.46 -17.88 8.72
C LEU A 54 13.10 -17.48 10.16
N ILE A 55 12.20 -18.21 10.81
CA ILE A 55 11.86 -17.99 12.23
C ILE A 55 13.09 -18.27 13.10
N ASP A 56 13.75 -19.41 12.89
CA ASP A 56 14.93 -19.81 13.64
C ASP A 56 16.08 -18.83 13.46
N ARG A 57 16.30 -18.34 12.23
CA ARG A 57 17.32 -17.32 11.93
C ARG A 57 17.03 -15.96 12.56
N LEU A 58 15.77 -15.54 12.57
CA LEU A 58 15.38 -14.29 13.20
C LEU A 58 15.58 -14.35 14.73
N GLY A 59 15.41 -15.53 15.33
CA GLY A 59 15.71 -15.79 16.75
C GLY A 59 14.76 -15.11 17.73
N ASP A 60 13.67 -14.51 17.24
CA ASP A 60 12.66 -13.83 18.06
C ASP A 60 11.47 -14.77 18.33
N PRO A 61 11.20 -15.16 19.59
CA PRO A 61 10.13 -16.10 19.93
C PRO A 61 8.72 -15.53 19.69
N SER A 62 8.59 -14.25 19.38
CA SER A 62 7.31 -13.64 19.04
C SER A 62 6.83 -13.93 17.61
N PHE A 63 7.71 -14.47 16.77
CA PHE A 63 7.39 -14.80 15.38
C PHE A 63 6.91 -16.25 15.28
N ASP A 64 5.64 -16.41 14.93
CA ASP A 64 5.06 -17.72 14.63
C ASP A 64 5.01 -18.00 13.12
N ARG A 65 4.70 -19.25 12.76
CA ARG A 65 4.53 -19.66 11.35
C ARG A 65 3.46 -18.85 10.62
N LYS A 66 2.42 -18.39 11.32
CA LYS A 66 1.30 -17.66 10.72
C LYS A 66 1.74 -16.27 10.27
N LEU A 67 2.50 -15.57 11.11
CA LEU A 67 3.09 -14.27 10.82
C LEU A 67 4.16 -14.39 9.74
N MET A 68 5.08 -15.35 9.87
CA MET A 68 6.13 -15.58 8.87
C MET A 68 5.54 -15.91 7.49
N ASN A 69 4.48 -16.73 7.44
CA ASN A 69 3.75 -17.02 6.21
C ASN A 69 3.21 -15.75 5.54
N ARG A 70 2.71 -14.76 6.30
CA ARG A 70 2.26 -13.48 5.73
C ARG A 70 3.41 -12.65 5.18
N ILE A 71 4.57 -12.67 5.84
CA ILE A 71 5.78 -11.98 5.36
C ILE A 71 6.30 -12.64 4.08
N VAL A 72 6.45 -13.97 4.06
CA VAL A 72 6.91 -14.70 2.87
C VAL A 72 5.91 -14.56 1.72
N ARG A 73 4.60 -14.45 1.99
CA ARG A 73 3.60 -14.09 0.97
C ARG A 73 3.84 -12.72 0.36
N LEU A 74 4.35 -11.75 1.13
CA LEU A 74 4.74 -10.45 0.58
C LEU A 74 5.92 -10.61 -0.39
N PHE A 75 6.92 -11.43 -0.05
CA PHE A 75 8.05 -11.72 -0.93
C PHE A 75 7.62 -12.41 -2.24
N LEU A 76 6.65 -13.31 -2.15
CA LEU A 76 6.05 -13.95 -3.32
C LEU A 76 5.24 -12.96 -4.17
N LYS A 77 4.45 -12.10 -3.52
CA LYS A 77 3.66 -11.06 -4.22
C LYS A 77 4.55 -10.01 -4.89
N ALA A 78 5.73 -9.77 -4.33
CA ALA A 78 6.78 -8.94 -4.89
C ALA A 78 7.61 -9.64 -5.97
N SER A 79 7.26 -10.87 -6.35
CA SER A 79 8.01 -11.68 -7.32
C SER A 79 9.50 -11.82 -6.98
N CYS A 80 9.84 -11.71 -5.69
CA CYS A 80 11.19 -11.96 -5.19
C CYS A 80 11.44 -13.46 -5.06
N LEU A 81 10.38 -14.21 -4.75
CA LEU A 81 10.38 -15.66 -4.67
C LEU A 81 9.45 -16.25 -5.72
N LYS A 82 9.72 -17.48 -6.15
CA LYS A 82 8.87 -18.25 -7.07
C LYS A 82 8.43 -19.54 -6.39
N LYS A 83 7.14 -19.89 -6.53
CA LYS A 83 6.63 -21.22 -6.17
C LYS A 83 6.65 -22.13 -7.37
N PHE A 84 7.01 -23.39 -7.15
CA PHE A 84 6.86 -24.46 -8.13
C PHE A 84 6.56 -25.77 -7.41
N ARG A 85 5.91 -26.69 -8.13
CA ARG A 85 5.64 -28.04 -7.61
C ARG A 85 6.69 -28.99 -8.16
N GLU A 86 7.36 -29.70 -7.26
CA GLU A 86 8.23 -30.81 -7.64
C GLU A 86 7.42 -32.11 -7.75
N THR A 87 6.46 -32.29 -6.85
CA THR A 87 5.49 -33.41 -6.83
C THR A 87 4.06 -32.88 -6.58
N SER A 88 3.06 -33.77 -6.55
CA SER A 88 1.67 -33.36 -6.24
C SER A 88 1.55 -32.69 -4.87
N ASP A 89 2.40 -33.10 -3.93
CA ASP A 89 2.29 -32.75 -2.51
C ASP A 89 3.36 -31.74 -2.07
N ASP A 90 4.47 -31.62 -2.82
CA ASP A 90 5.59 -30.74 -2.47
C ASP A 90 5.56 -29.41 -3.24
N VAL A 91 5.25 -28.34 -2.50
CA VAL A 91 5.43 -26.96 -2.97
C VAL A 91 6.80 -26.47 -2.53
N LEU A 92 7.69 -26.30 -3.52
CA LEU A 92 8.98 -25.68 -3.34
C LEU A 92 8.93 -24.19 -3.63
N VAL A 93 9.86 -23.48 -2.99
CA VAL A 93 10.11 -22.05 -3.19
C VAL A 93 11.57 -21.87 -3.54
N SER A 94 11.86 -21.06 -4.56
CA SER A 94 13.20 -20.58 -4.89
C SER A 94 13.24 -19.06 -4.92
N LEU A 95 14.45 -18.51 -4.90
CA LEU A 95 14.68 -17.14 -5.33
C LEU A 95 14.27 -16.99 -6.80
N SER A 96 13.68 -15.85 -7.14
CA SER A 96 13.37 -15.49 -8.53
C SER A 96 14.66 -15.25 -9.32
N GLU A 97 14.71 -15.72 -10.57
CA GLU A 97 15.89 -15.57 -11.45
C GLU A 97 16.27 -14.09 -11.68
N ASN A 98 15.29 -13.20 -11.59
CA ASN A 98 15.47 -11.76 -11.77
C ASN A 98 15.92 -11.06 -10.47
N ILE A 99 16.27 -11.80 -9.42
CA ILE A 99 16.85 -11.26 -8.17
C ILE A 99 18.28 -11.76 -8.07
N THR A 100 19.21 -10.92 -8.47
CA THR A 100 20.65 -11.23 -8.50
C THR A 100 21.40 -10.74 -7.28
N ASN A 101 20.81 -9.78 -6.55
CA ASN A 101 21.42 -9.17 -5.38
C ASN A 101 20.35 -8.75 -4.36
N ILE A 102 20.78 -8.49 -3.13
CA ILE A 102 19.89 -8.11 -2.02
C ILE A 102 19.15 -6.80 -2.30
N HIS A 103 19.80 -5.84 -2.97
CA HIS A 103 19.21 -4.54 -3.27
C HIS A 103 18.01 -4.68 -4.21
N GLU A 104 18.08 -5.52 -5.24
CA GLU A 104 16.94 -5.83 -6.11
C GLU A 104 15.76 -6.45 -5.34
N PHE A 105 16.04 -7.30 -4.35
CA PHE A 105 15.02 -7.86 -3.48
C PHE A 105 14.33 -6.75 -2.69
N GLU A 106 15.11 -5.91 -2.01
CA GLU A 106 14.59 -4.77 -1.23
C GLU A 106 13.73 -3.84 -2.09
N MET A 107 14.21 -3.48 -3.28
CA MET A 107 13.50 -2.60 -4.19
C MET A 107 12.15 -3.19 -4.62
N ARG A 108 12.11 -4.46 -5.03
CA ARG A 108 10.83 -5.11 -5.40
C ARG A 108 9.88 -5.24 -4.23
N HIS A 109 10.39 -5.65 -3.07
CA HIS A 109 9.62 -5.75 -1.84
C HIS A 109 8.97 -4.41 -1.49
N ASN A 110 9.76 -3.35 -1.40
CA ASN A 110 9.29 -2.02 -0.98
C ASN A 110 8.31 -1.43 -2.00
N THR A 111 8.58 -1.56 -3.29
CA THR A 111 7.69 -1.10 -4.36
C THR A 111 6.37 -1.84 -4.39
N THR A 112 6.37 -3.12 -4.01
CA THR A 112 5.13 -3.89 -3.90
C THR A 112 4.24 -3.34 -2.78
N ILE A 113 4.81 -2.87 -1.67
CA ILE A 113 4.05 -2.20 -0.61
C ILE A 113 3.42 -0.92 -1.17
N VAL A 114 4.19 -0.07 -1.86
CA VAL A 114 3.66 1.13 -2.53
C VAL A 114 2.53 0.78 -3.48
N ARG A 115 2.70 -0.24 -4.32
CA ARG A 115 1.68 -0.72 -5.25
C ARG A 115 0.39 -1.13 -4.54
N LEU A 116 0.48 -1.86 -3.43
CA LEU A 116 -0.70 -2.26 -2.67
C LEU A 116 -1.46 -1.07 -2.09
N LEU A 117 -0.72 -0.06 -1.62
CA LEU A 117 -1.31 1.17 -1.10
C LEU A 117 -2.00 1.96 -2.22
N LEU A 118 -1.36 2.09 -3.38
CA LEU A 118 -1.96 2.75 -4.55
C LEU A 118 -3.24 2.06 -5.04
N ILE A 119 -3.26 0.73 -5.06
CA ILE A 119 -4.47 -0.04 -5.45
C ILE A 119 -5.65 0.22 -4.51
N GLU A 120 -5.40 0.55 -3.24
CA GLU A 120 -6.44 0.87 -2.26
C GLU A 120 -6.71 2.39 -2.16
N GLY A 121 -6.22 3.17 -3.14
CA GLY A 121 -6.48 4.60 -3.24
C GLY A 121 -5.73 5.45 -2.19
N PHE A 122 -4.58 4.98 -1.72
CA PHE A 122 -3.66 5.80 -0.95
C PHE A 122 -2.67 6.47 -1.90
N HIS A 123 -2.70 7.80 -1.94
CA HIS A 123 -1.82 8.62 -2.79
C HIS A 123 -0.99 9.53 -1.89
N PHE A 124 0.30 9.23 -1.79
CA PHE A 124 1.29 9.99 -1.04
C PHE A 124 2.40 10.49 -1.98
N GLU A 125 3.13 11.48 -1.53
CA GLU A 125 4.37 11.91 -2.18
C GLU A 125 5.46 10.83 -2.03
N ALA A 126 6.44 10.85 -2.94
CA ALA A 126 7.51 9.84 -2.94
C ALA A 126 8.33 9.84 -1.63
N GLU A 127 8.55 11.03 -1.07
CA GLU A 127 9.21 11.26 0.21
C GLU A 127 8.42 10.65 1.37
N GLU A 128 7.09 10.76 1.36
CA GLU A 128 6.23 10.19 2.39
C GLU A 128 6.20 8.66 2.33
N TYR A 129 6.18 8.08 1.12
CA TYR A 129 6.32 6.63 0.95
C TYR A 129 7.69 6.13 1.44
N SER A 130 8.76 6.85 1.10
CA SER A 130 10.12 6.48 1.48
C SER A 130 10.29 6.52 3.00
N GLU A 131 9.77 7.57 3.66
CA GLU A 131 9.76 7.69 5.11
C GLU A 131 8.90 6.60 5.76
N LEU A 132 7.72 6.28 5.20
CA LEU A 132 6.82 5.24 5.73
C LEU A 132 7.44 3.83 5.67
N ILE A 133 8.16 3.52 4.59
CA ILE A 133 8.64 2.16 4.30
C ILE A 133 10.09 1.93 4.75
N VAL A 134 10.93 2.96 4.76
CA VAL A 134 12.36 2.81 5.10
C VAL A 134 12.81 3.82 6.17
N GLY A 135 12.07 4.89 6.40
CA GLY A 135 12.41 5.93 7.38
C GLY A 135 13.60 6.79 6.96
N ASN A 136 13.86 6.86 5.65
CA ASN A 136 14.86 7.72 5.03
C ASN A 136 14.56 7.91 3.54
N ASP A 137 15.38 8.68 2.84
CA ASP A 137 15.14 9.09 1.44
C ASP A 137 15.61 8.08 0.38
N SER A 138 16.08 6.88 0.76
CA SER A 138 16.72 5.94 -0.18
C SER A 138 15.80 5.39 -1.28
N LEU A 139 14.47 5.42 -1.08
CA LEU A 139 13.50 4.97 -2.08
C LEU A 139 12.91 6.10 -2.91
N VAL A 140 13.17 7.37 -2.59
CA VAL A 140 12.44 8.51 -3.14
C VAL A 140 12.45 8.53 -4.66
N ASP A 141 13.64 8.47 -5.27
CA ASP A 141 13.76 8.56 -6.73
C ASP A 141 13.09 7.38 -7.45
N TYR A 142 13.18 6.19 -6.85
CA TYR A 142 12.56 5.00 -7.40
C TYR A 142 11.03 5.06 -7.29
N VAL A 143 10.50 5.44 -6.11
CA VAL A 143 9.06 5.59 -5.90
C VAL A 143 8.50 6.69 -6.78
N ARG A 144 9.23 7.80 -6.97
CA ARG A 144 8.84 8.86 -7.90
C ARG A 144 8.70 8.32 -9.32
N SER A 145 9.74 7.65 -9.84
CA SER A 145 9.67 7.04 -11.18
C SER A 145 8.56 6.00 -11.30
N PHE A 146 8.38 5.15 -10.29
CA PHE A 146 7.33 4.13 -10.27
C PHE A 146 5.93 4.74 -10.27
N THR A 147 5.70 5.77 -9.44
CA THR A 147 4.41 6.45 -9.33
C THR A 147 4.10 7.27 -10.59
N GLU A 148 5.09 7.90 -11.23
CA GLU A 148 4.92 8.55 -12.54
C GLU A 148 4.42 7.56 -13.59
N VAL A 149 5.05 6.38 -13.69
CA VAL A 149 4.60 5.33 -14.61
C VAL A 149 3.22 4.80 -14.22
N TRP A 150 2.96 4.60 -12.93
CA TRP A 150 1.65 4.16 -12.44
C TRP A 150 0.56 5.15 -12.86
N TYR A 151 0.76 6.43 -12.60
CA TYR A 151 -0.21 7.49 -12.92
C TYR A 151 -0.37 7.72 -14.42
N SER A 152 0.67 7.50 -15.24
CA SER A 152 0.53 7.55 -16.70
C SER A 152 -0.43 6.51 -17.27
N ASN A 153 -0.63 5.40 -16.54
CA ASN A 153 -1.55 4.33 -16.90
C ASN A 153 -2.93 4.47 -16.20
N TYR A 154 -3.12 5.52 -15.41
CA TYR A 154 -4.34 5.73 -14.62
C TYR A 154 -5.36 6.50 -15.44
N SER A 155 -6.52 5.89 -15.68
CA SER A 155 -7.60 6.55 -16.40
C SER A 155 -8.31 7.56 -15.49
N LEU A 156 -8.94 8.58 -16.11
CA LEU A 156 -9.79 9.54 -15.39
C LEU A 156 -10.88 8.82 -14.59
N THR A 157 -11.41 7.73 -15.13
CA THR A 157 -12.39 6.85 -14.48
C THR A 157 -11.88 6.29 -13.16
N MET A 158 -10.64 5.79 -13.14
CA MET A 158 -10.04 5.24 -11.93
C MET A 158 -9.78 6.34 -10.89
N CYS A 159 -9.31 7.52 -11.30
CA CYS A 159 -9.17 8.67 -10.39
C CYS A 159 -10.51 9.04 -9.71
N MET A 160 -11.59 8.92 -10.47
CA MET A 160 -12.97 9.16 -10.05
C MET A 160 -13.41 8.20 -8.96
N ASP A 161 -13.22 6.90 -9.22
CA ASP A 161 -13.59 5.84 -8.30
C ASP A 161 -12.80 5.95 -6.99
N ASP A 162 -11.51 6.30 -7.07
CA ASP A 162 -10.66 6.56 -5.91
C ASP A 162 -11.13 7.77 -5.10
N LEU A 163 -11.52 8.86 -5.77
CA LEU A 163 -12.04 10.05 -5.10
C LEU A 163 -13.34 9.73 -4.36
N MET A 164 -14.24 8.98 -4.99
CA MET A 164 -15.49 8.53 -4.34
C MET A 164 -15.18 7.63 -3.14
N ALA A 165 -14.27 6.67 -3.28
CA ALA A 165 -13.87 5.80 -2.17
C ALA A 165 -13.20 6.58 -1.03
N ALA A 166 -12.36 7.56 -1.33
CA ALA A 166 -11.73 8.43 -0.34
C ALA A 166 -12.77 9.30 0.39
N ARG A 167 -13.74 9.84 -0.35
CA ARG A 167 -14.87 10.60 0.18
C ARG A 167 -15.71 9.76 1.14
N GLU A 168 -16.03 8.52 0.78
CA GLU A 168 -16.78 7.59 1.63
C GLU A 168 -16.01 7.27 2.91
N ARG A 169 -14.71 6.95 2.81
CA ARG A 169 -13.83 6.71 3.96
C ARG A 169 -13.77 7.89 4.92
N ALA A 170 -13.70 9.12 4.38
CA ALA A 170 -13.63 10.34 5.17
C ALA A 170 -15.00 10.81 5.70
N HIS A 171 -16.11 10.17 5.32
CA HIS A 171 -17.49 10.62 5.57
C HIS A 171 -17.82 12.00 4.99
N ASP A 172 -17.23 12.32 3.84
CA ASP A 172 -17.48 13.55 3.07
C ASP A 172 -17.47 14.86 3.89
N PRO A 173 -16.38 15.14 4.63
CA PRO A 173 -16.33 16.28 5.55
C PRO A 173 -16.38 17.62 4.79
N PHE A 174 -16.02 17.59 3.50
CA PHE A 174 -15.98 18.74 2.60
C PHE A 174 -17.19 18.82 1.66
N LYS A 175 -18.17 17.90 1.78
CA LYS A 175 -19.37 17.87 0.91
C LYS A 175 -19.01 17.90 -0.58
N LEU A 176 -18.03 17.11 -0.97
CA LEU A 176 -17.52 16.96 -2.33
C LEU A 176 -18.55 16.34 -3.29
N GLY A 177 -19.76 16.01 -2.83
CA GLY A 177 -20.84 15.51 -3.69
C GLY A 177 -21.06 16.35 -4.94
N ARG A 178 -21.02 17.69 -4.82
CA ARG A 178 -21.14 18.57 -6.00
C ARG A 178 -19.96 18.45 -6.97
N PHE A 179 -18.76 18.22 -6.45
CA PHE A 179 -17.58 18.00 -7.29
C PHE A 179 -17.71 16.67 -8.04
N CYS A 180 -18.19 15.62 -7.36
CA CYS A 180 -18.50 14.34 -7.99
C CYS A 180 -19.57 14.48 -9.10
N ASP A 181 -20.65 15.25 -8.84
CA ASP A 181 -21.70 15.49 -9.84
C ASP A 181 -21.16 16.18 -11.11
N GLU A 182 -20.30 17.19 -10.94
CA GLU A 182 -19.64 17.89 -12.06
C GLU A 182 -18.64 17.00 -12.80
N MET A 183 -17.97 16.09 -12.10
CA MET A 183 -17.08 15.10 -12.70
C MET A 183 -17.85 14.06 -13.54
N ASP A 184 -18.99 13.57 -13.05
CA ASP A 184 -19.84 12.65 -13.81
C ASP A 184 -20.44 13.34 -15.05
N ALA A 185 -20.84 14.61 -14.92
CA ALA A 185 -21.26 15.42 -16.06
C ALA A 185 -20.14 15.56 -17.09
N PHE A 186 -18.92 15.86 -16.65
CA PHE A 186 -17.74 15.94 -17.52
C PHE A 186 -17.53 14.64 -18.31
N ARG A 187 -17.58 13.48 -17.64
CA ARG A 187 -17.42 12.16 -18.29
C ARG A 187 -18.43 11.97 -19.42
N LEU A 188 -19.70 12.22 -19.13
CA LEU A 188 -20.79 12.10 -20.09
C LEU A 188 -20.55 12.95 -21.35
N TYR A 189 -19.95 14.13 -21.21
CA TYR A 189 -19.65 14.99 -22.35
C TYR A 189 -18.41 14.54 -23.15
N THR A 190 -17.46 13.87 -22.51
CA THR A 190 -16.19 13.45 -23.14
C THR A 190 -16.20 12.04 -23.74
N GLU A 191 -17.14 11.17 -23.36
CA GLU A 191 -17.25 9.80 -23.88
C GLU A 191 -17.97 9.69 -25.24
N VAL A 192 -18.39 10.82 -25.82
CA VAL A 192 -19.12 10.84 -27.10
C VAL A 192 -18.16 10.70 -28.29
N GLU A 193 -18.39 9.72 -29.18
CA GLU A 193 -17.57 9.42 -30.39
C GLU A 193 -17.29 10.64 -31.29
N SER A 194 -18.19 11.64 -31.28
CA SER A 194 -17.93 12.95 -31.87
C SER A 194 -18.45 14.05 -30.94
N MET A 195 -17.52 14.82 -30.36
CA MET A 195 -17.90 15.94 -29.51
C MET A 195 -18.54 17.04 -30.37
N THR A 196 -19.78 17.42 -30.01
CA THR A 196 -20.45 18.59 -30.57
C THR A 196 -19.93 19.85 -29.90
N SER A 197 -20.07 21.03 -30.53
CA SER A 197 -19.71 22.30 -29.89
C SER A 197 -20.41 22.52 -28.54
N ILE A 198 -21.63 21.97 -28.38
CA ILE A 198 -22.39 22.04 -27.12
C ILE A 198 -21.76 21.14 -26.06
N SER A 199 -21.37 19.90 -26.40
CA SER A 199 -20.72 19.01 -25.43
C SER A 199 -19.34 19.52 -25.01
N ILE A 200 -18.59 20.17 -25.92
CA ILE A 200 -17.34 20.86 -25.57
C ILE A 200 -17.59 21.99 -24.56
N LEU A 201 -18.58 22.84 -24.83
CA LEU A 201 -18.92 23.95 -23.91
C LEU A 201 -19.35 23.44 -22.53
N ASN A 202 -20.17 22.39 -22.47
CA ASN A 202 -20.60 21.81 -21.20
C ASN A 202 -19.46 21.12 -20.44
N ALA A 203 -18.54 20.44 -21.14
CA ALA A 203 -17.34 19.87 -20.54
C ALA A 203 -16.45 20.97 -19.93
N LEU A 204 -16.20 22.05 -20.66
CA LEU A 204 -15.43 23.20 -20.16
C LEU A 204 -16.12 23.86 -18.97
N GLN A 205 -17.45 23.99 -18.98
CA GLN A 205 -18.20 24.54 -17.86
C GLN A 205 -18.08 23.65 -16.62
N SER A 206 -18.12 22.33 -16.79
CA SER A 206 -17.93 21.37 -15.69
C SER A 206 -16.52 21.51 -15.09
N ILE A 207 -15.48 21.70 -15.92
CA ILE A 207 -14.12 22.01 -15.44
C ILE A 207 -14.09 23.31 -14.64
N VAL A 208 -14.72 24.38 -15.13
CA VAL A 208 -14.76 25.67 -14.41
C VAL A 208 -15.45 25.52 -13.05
N ASN A 209 -16.55 24.76 -12.99
CA ASN A 209 -17.28 24.50 -11.75
C ASN A 209 -16.42 23.71 -10.76
N MET A 210 -15.78 22.63 -11.23
CA MET A 210 -14.83 21.84 -10.43
C MET A 210 -13.69 22.69 -9.88
N LEU A 211 -13.03 23.49 -10.72
CA LEU A 211 -11.96 24.39 -10.31
C LEU A 211 -12.44 25.45 -9.32
N SER A 212 -13.67 25.93 -9.48
CA SER A 212 -14.29 26.89 -8.54
C SER A 212 -14.55 26.25 -7.19
N ILE A 213 -14.97 24.98 -7.14
CA ILE A 213 -15.13 24.23 -5.88
C ILE A 213 -13.77 24.13 -5.18
N VAL A 214 -12.72 23.70 -5.89
CA VAL A 214 -11.35 23.58 -5.34
C VAL A 214 -10.76 24.93 -4.94
N HIS A 215 -11.04 26.00 -5.68
CA HIS A 215 -10.58 27.35 -5.35
C HIS A 215 -11.26 27.89 -4.08
N ASN A 216 -12.57 27.68 -3.96
CA ASN A 216 -13.31 28.03 -2.75
C ASN A 216 -12.89 27.16 -1.55
N GLU A 217 -12.38 25.94 -1.79
CA GLU A 217 -11.78 25.05 -0.78
C GLU A 217 -10.45 25.59 -0.21
N HIS A 218 -9.69 26.40 -0.96
CA HIS A 218 -8.44 27.00 -0.49
C HIS A 218 -8.64 27.96 0.72
N GLU A 219 -9.87 28.42 0.97
CA GLU A 219 -10.25 29.15 2.19
C GLU A 219 -10.51 28.26 3.42
N TRP A 220 -10.62 26.94 3.26
CA TRP A 220 -11.02 26.02 4.34
C TRP A 220 -9.85 25.60 5.22
N HIS A 221 -8.61 25.60 4.69
CA HIS A 221 -7.40 25.45 5.50
C HIS A 221 -7.21 26.58 6.54
N ASN A 222 -7.94 27.69 6.40
CA ASN A 222 -7.94 28.81 7.35
C ASN A 222 -9.11 28.77 8.36
N ARG A 223 -10.00 27.78 8.30
CA ARG A 223 -11.06 27.61 9.30
C ARG A 223 -10.60 26.66 10.40
N PRO A 224 -10.71 27.03 11.69
CA PRO A 224 -10.44 26.10 12.77
C PRO A 224 -11.42 24.92 12.66
N SER A 225 -10.89 23.70 12.61
CA SER A 225 -11.70 22.48 12.58
C SER A 225 -12.70 22.48 13.76
N PRO A 226 -14.00 22.24 13.52
CA PRO A 226 -14.97 22.10 14.60
C PRO A 226 -14.77 20.80 15.41
N TYR A 227 -13.86 19.91 14.99
CA TYR A 227 -13.53 18.66 15.66
C TYR A 227 -12.02 18.55 15.94
N ASN A 228 -11.40 19.52 16.64
CA ASN A 228 -10.26 19.22 17.54
C ASN A 228 -9.83 20.44 18.39
N PRO A 229 -10.10 20.50 19.71
CA PRO A 229 -9.60 21.59 20.56
C PRO A 229 -8.11 21.45 20.97
N ARG A 230 -7.34 20.50 20.42
CA ARG A 230 -6.02 20.13 20.98
C ARG A 230 -4.82 20.11 20.04
N LEU A 231 -4.90 20.69 18.84
CA LEU A 231 -3.73 20.78 17.95
C LEU A 231 -3.36 22.23 17.60
N THR A 232 -3.23 23.05 18.63
CA THR A 232 -2.46 24.30 18.58
C THR A 232 -1.31 24.22 19.57
N VAL A 233 -0.43 23.22 19.43
CA VAL A 233 0.91 23.28 20.03
C VAL A 233 1.94 22.82 19.02
N ARG A 234 2.66 23.81 18.51
CA ARG A 234 3.99 23.72 17.92
C ARG A 234 4.89 22.82 18.79
N ALA A 235 5.27 21.64 18.30
CA ALA A 235 6.33 20.81 18.88
C ALA A 235 7.12 20.16 17.74
N LYS A 236 8.27 20.71 17.33
CA LYS A 236 9.61 20.25 17.73
C LYS A 236 9.72 18.72 17.89
N ARG A 237 10.43 18.10 16.93
CA ARG A 237 11.22 16.85 17.00
C ARG A 237 10.70 15.77 17.97
N THR A 238 10.18 14.67 17.46
CA THR A 238 10.82 13.32 17.44
C THR A 238 9.80 12.37 16.83
N ILE A 239 10.12 11.76 15.70
CA ILE A 239 9.39 10.57 15.23
C ILE A 239 9.67 9.49 16.28
N LYS A 240 8.73 9.25 17.19
CA LYS A 240 8.77 8.06 18.02
C LYS A 240 8.39 6.90 17.10
N LYS A 241 9.39 6.11 16.71
CA LYS A 241 9.20 4.76 16.16
C LYS A 241 8.12 4.05 16.98
N PRO A 242 7.06 3.49 16.38
CA PRO A 242 6.31 2.47 17.09
C PRO A 242 7.26 1.27 17.22
N TYR A 243 7.20 0.55 18.33
CA TYR A 243 8.10 -0.57 18.68
C TYR A 243 9.46 -0.16 19.25
N GLY A 244 9.43 0.66 20.31
CA GLY A 244 10.45 0.55 21.36
C GLY A 244 10.25 -0.75 22.14
N HIS A 245 11.33 -1.52 22.31
CA HIS A 245 11.39 -2.73 23.15
C HIS A 245 10.63 -2.56 24.47
N GLY A 246 9.50 -3.25 24.59
CA GLY A 246 8.68 -3.24 25.81
C GLY A 246 7.31 -3.82 25.54
N ASN A 247 7.17 -5.13 25.78
CA ASN A 247 5.95 -5.94 25.70
C ASN A 247 5.25 -5.94 24.33
N LEU A 248 5.51 -7.01 23.58
CA LEU A 248 4.64 -7.51 22.51
C LEU A 248 3.24 -7.79 23.06
N LEU A 249 2.39 -6.77 23.07
CA LEU A 249 0.96 -6.95 23.03
C LEU A 249 0.54 -6.77 21.58
N LEU A 250 0.53 -7.89 20.85
CA LEU A 250 -0.31 -8.03 19.67
C LEU A 250 -1.70 -7.48 20.02
N PRO A 251 -2.31 -6.60 19.21
CA PRO A 251 -3.66 -6.18 19.47
C PRO A 251 -4.55 -7.44 19.54
N GLN A 252 -5.21 -7.65 20.67
CA GLN A 252 -6.15 -8.73 20.87
C GLN A 252 -7.36 -8.51 19.95
N TYR A 253 -7.22 -8.89 18.69
CA TYR A 253 -8.34 -8.96 17.77
C TYR A 253 -9.12 -10.22 18.08
N HIS A 254 -10.30 -10.04 18.65
CA HIS A 254 -11.28 -11.09 18.89
C HIS A 254 -11.41 -11.98 17.65
N HIS A 255 -11.08 -13.26 17.83
CA HIS A 255 -11.35 -14.33 16.89
C HIS A 255 -12.84 -14.34 16.53
N ARG A 256 -13.20 -13.71 15.40
CA ARG A 256 -14.35 -14.19 14.63
C ARG A 256 -13.84 -15.35 13.79
N GLN A 257 -14.14 -16.57 14.24
CA GLN A 257 -14.05 -17.76 13.41
C GLN A 257 -14.88 -17.51 12.16
N GLN A 258 -14.21 -17.35 11.03
CA GLN A 258 -14.82 -17.50 9.72
C GLN A 258 -14.11 -18.68 9.09
N ASN A 259 -14.72 -19.84 9.29
CA ASN A 259 -14.47 -21.03 8.49
C ASN A 259 -14.85 -20.66 7.05
N ASP A 260 -13.87 -20.64 6.15
CA ASP A 260 -14.11 -20.81 4.71
C ASP A 260 -12.84 -21.37 4.07
N LEU A 261 -12.86 -22.70 4.03
CA LEU A 261 -12.48 -23.60 2.95
C LEU A 261 -11.43 -23.13 1.93
N ASP A 262 -10.43 -24.00 1.81
CA ASP A 262 -9.52 -24.12 0.68
C ASP A 262 -10.25 -23.95 -0.66
N GLY A 263 -9.84 -22.93 -1.40
CA GLY A 263 -10.26 -22.67 -2.76
C GLY A 263 -9.05 -22.16 -3.53
N ASP A 264 -8.48 -23.05 -4.32
CA ASP A 264 -7.40 -22.80 -5.27
C ASP A 264 -7.68 -21.55 -6.12
N PHE A 265 -6.67 -20.69 -6.24
CA PHE A 265 -6.58 -19.74 -7.35
C PHE A 265 -5.19 -19.89 -7.97
N TYR A 266 -5.11 -20.82 -8.92
CA TYR A 266 -4.18 -20.73 -10.03
C TYR A 266 -4.69 -19.63 -10.95
N GLY A 267 -3.98 -18.51 -10.97
CA GLY A 267 -4.17 -17.42 -11.92
C GLY A 267 -2.80 -17.05 -12.46
N GLU A 268 -2.65 -17.20 -13.76
CA GLU A 268 -1.44 -17.08 -14.56
C GLU A 268 -0.71 -15.72 -14.36
N TYR A 269 0.61 -15.80 -14.27
CA TYR A 269 1.55 -14.77 -14.71
C TYR A 269 2.62 -15.47 -15.55
#